data_AF-A0A6I6DHU8-F1
#
_entry.id   AF-A0A6I6DHU8-F1
#
_cell.length_a   1.000
_cell.length_b   1.000
_cell.length_c   1.000
_cell.angle_alpha   90.00
_cell.angle_beta   90.00
_cell.angle_gamma   90.00
#
_symmetry.space_group_name_H-M   'P 1'
#
loop_
_entity.id
_entity.type
_entity.pdbx_description
1 polymer ?
#
loop_
_entity_poly.entity_id
_entity_poly.type
_entity_poly.pdbx_seq_one_letter_code
_entity_poly.pdbx_strand_id
1 'polypeptide(L)'
;MLMKNEVKAAIEAILFIRSEKVTISEFTELLDLEQAELHIIINEMINEYNNSSRGIQIIKDKNSYIMCTKPEFSELLSNMTKPAIRRLSQAALETLAIIAYKQPVTKAEIEQIRGVKVEKIVNNLIEQGLIVETGKKQTVGKPAMYSTTDEFLKVFGLTSLDDLPDIKEGIS
;
A
#
# COMPACT_ATOMS: atom_id res chain seq x y z
N MET A 1 -7.80 1.83 -24.67
CA MET A 1 -8.69 2.69 -23.86
C MET A 1 -9.39 1.79 -22.87
N LEU A 2 -9.16 2.00 -21.57
CA LEU A 2 -9.81 1.22 -20.52
C LEU A 2 -11.33 1.39 -20.60
N MET A 3 -12.09 0.32 -20.41
CA MET A 3 -13.54 0.42 -20.26
C MET A 3 -13.88 1.14 -18.94
N LYS A 4 -15.00 1.86 -18.89
CA LYS A 4 -15.41 2.65 -17.70
C LYS A 4 -15.35 1.86 -16.38
N ASN A 5 -15.75 0.57 -16.40
CA ASN A 5 -15.69 -0.28 -15.21
C ASN A 5 -14.25 -0.62 -14.79
N GLU A 6 -13.33 -0.77 -15.75
CA GLU A 6 -11.90 -0.98 -15.48
C GLU A 6 -11.29 0.28 -14.87
N VAL A 7 -11.68 1.46 -15.36
CA VAL A 7 -11.26 2.75 -14.78
C VAL A 7 -11.76 2.89 -13.34
N LYS A 8 -13.03 2.57 -13.08
CA LYS A 8 -13.57 2.57 -11.70
C LYS A 8 -12.79 1.62 -10.79
N ALA A 9 -12.52 0.40 -11.25
CA ALA A 9 -11.75 -0.59 -10.50
C ALA A 9 -10.31 -0.10 -10.22
N ALA A 10 -9.67 0.55 -11.19
CA ALA A 10 -8.35 1.13 -11.02
C ALA A 10 -8.34 2.28 -10.01
N ILE A 11 -9.32 3.20 -10.09
CA ILE A 11 -9.47 4.31 -9.13
C ILE A 11 -9.72 3.76 -7.71
N GLU A 12 -10.59 2.77 -7.57
CA GLU A 12 -10.85 2.08 -6.30
C GLU A 12 -9.56 1.50 -5.72
N ALA A 13 -8.81 0.74 -6.52
CA ALA A 13 -7.54 0.16 -6.12
C ALA A 13 -6.53 1.23 -5.69
N ILE A 14 -6.39 2.30 -6.46
CA ILE A 14 -5.50 3.44 -6.16
C ILE A 14 -5.90 4.10 -4.84
N LEU A 15 -7.19 4.43 -4.64
CA LEU A 15 -7.66 5.08 -3.42
C LEU A 15 -7.52 4.18 -2.19
N PHE A 16 -7.74 2.88 -2.35
CA PHE A 16 -7.60 1.90 -1.29
C PHE A 16 -6.13 1.76 -0.84
N ILE A 17 -5.22 1.47 -1.80
CA ILE A 17 -3.79 1.27 -1.49
C ILE A 17 -3.10 2.56 -1.08
N ARG A 18 -3.54 3.70 -1.63
CA ARG A 18 -3.13 4.99 -1.11
C ARG A 18 -3.68 5.04 0.30
N SER A 19 -4.95 5.27 0.56
CA SER A 19 -5.49 5.72 1.87
C SER A 19 -5.15 7.19 2.26
N GLU A 20 -4.72 8.03 1.31
CA GLU A 20 -4.66 9.49 1.42
C GLU A 20 -5.46 10.14 0.29
N LYS A 21 -5.46 11.47 0.32
CA LYS A 21 -5.92 12.32 -0.76
C LYS A 21 -5.06 12.10 -2.01
N VAL A 22 -5.67 11.55 -3.04
CA VAL A 22 -5.10 11.45 -4.39
C VAL A 22 -5.68 12.59 -5.22
N THR A 23 -4.81 13.38 -5.84
CA THR A 23 -5.21 14.52 -6.66
C THR A 23 -5.76 14.06 -8.01
N ILE A 24 -6.62 14.88 -8.64
CA ILE A 24 -7.09 14.60 -10.01
C ILE A 24 -5.92 14.51 -11.01
N SER A 25 -4.85 15.27 -10.79
CA SER A 25 -3.65 15.26 -11.63
C SER A 25 -2.93 13.92 -11.55
N GLU A 26 -2.79 13.33 -10.35
CA GLU A 26 -2.21 11.99 -10.20
C GLU A 26 -3.04 10.92 -10.91
N PHE A 27 -4.38 11.01 -10.87
CA PHE A 27 -5.23 10.09 -11.65
C PHE A 27 -5.05 10.27 -13.15
N THR A 28 -4.90 11.51 -13.61
CA THR A 28 -4.67 11.84 -15.04
C THR A 28 -3.36 11.21 -15.50
N GLU A 29 -2.28 11.34 -14.71
CA GLU A 29 -0.97 10.77 -15.01
C GLU A 29 -0.97 9.24 -15.02
N LEU A 30 -1.67 8.61 -14.07
CA LEU A 30 -1.68 7.15 -13.93
C LEU A 30 -2.60 6.44 -14.93
N LEU A 31 -3.72 7.07 -15.29
CA LEU A 31 -4.78 6.44 -16.10
C LEU A 31 -4.83 6.93 -17.53
N ASP A 32 -4.05 7.97 -17.88
CA ASP A 32 -4.02 8.61 -19.20
C ASP A 32 -5.43 9.04 -19.67
N LEU A 33 -6.15 9.74 -18.78
CA LEU A 33 -7.52 10.22 -18.99
C LEU A 33 -7.65 11.70 -18.66
N GLU A 34 -8.51 12.41 -19.39
CA GLU A 34 -8.77 13.82 -19.12
C GLU A 34 -9.45 14.03 -17.77
N GLN A 35 -9.14 15.15 -17.10
CA GLN A 35 -9.72 15.49 -15.79
C GLN A 35 -11.25 15.53 -15.82
N ALA A 36 -11.86 16.00 -16.91
CA ALA A 36 -13.31 16.07 -17.06
C ALA A 36 -13.95 14.68 -17.02
N GLU A 37 -13.36 13.69 -17.69
CA GLU A 37 -13.83 12.31 -17.69
C GLU A 37 -13.66 11.67 -16.30
N LEU A 38 -12.49 11.84 -15.68
CA LEU A 38 -12.22 11.36 -14.33
C LEU A 38 -13.18 11.95 -13.30
N HIS A 39 -13.53 13.24 -13.40
CA HIS A 39 -14.52 13.86 -12.54
C HIS A 39 -15.89 13.18 -12.64
N ILE A 40 -16.34 12.85 -13.85
CA ILE A 40 -17.62 12.17 -14.05
C ILE A 40 -17.59 10.79 -13.41
N ILE A 41 -16.54 10.01 -13.66
CA ILE A 41 -16.39 8.65 -13.15
C ILE A 41 -16.30 8.63 -11.63
N ILE A 42 -15.47 9.49 -11.03
CA ILE A 42 -15.29 9.53 -9.57
C ILE A 42 -16.56 10.02 -8.88
N ASN A 43 -17.28 10.99 -9.43
CA ASN A 43 -18.56 11.44 -8.86
C ASN A 43 -19.62 10.32 -8.86
N GLU A 44 -19.64 9.50 -9.91
CA GLU A 44 -20.49 8.32 -9.95
C GLU A 44 -20.11 7.30 -8.87
N MET A 45 -18.81 7.03 -8.71
CA MET A 45 -18.31 6.17 -7.62
C MET A 45 -18.67 6.73 -6.24
N ILE A 46 -18.54 8.03 -6.00
CA ILE A 46 -18.95 8.65 -4.73
C ILE A 46 -20.41 8.31 -4.39
N ASN A 47 -21.31 8.38 -5.37
CA ASN A 47 -22.72 8.01 -5.17
C ASN A 47 -22.89 6.52 -4.89
N GLU A 48 -22.17 5.65 -5.60
CA GLU A 48 -22.21 4.19 -5.40
C GLU A 48 -21.73 3.78 -4.00
N TYR A 49 -20.67 4.42 -3.49
CA TYR A 49 -20.10 4.16 -2.18
C TYR A 49 -20.92 4.77 -1.03
N ASN A 50 -21.63 5.86 -1.28
CA ASN A 50 -22.51 6.48 -0.28
C ASN A 50 -23.78 5.66 0.02
N ASN A 51 -23.99 4.51 -0.63
CA ASN A 51 -25.06 3.57 -0.32
C ASN A 51 -24.98 3.04 1.13
N SER A 52 -26.11 2.96 1.85
CA SER A 52 -26.21 2.53 3.25
C SER A 52 -25.70 1.11 3.53
N SER A 53 -25.60 0.25 2.52
CA SER A 53 -25.04 -1.10 2.64
C SER A 53 -23.51 -1.18 2.69
N ARG A 54 -22.80 -0.05 2.53
CA ARG A 54 -21.33 0.03 2.51
C ARG A 54 -20.79 0.73 3.77
N GLY A 55 -19.72 0.20 4.36
CA GLY A 55 -19.03 0.78 5.52
C GLY A 55 -17.90 1.78 5.19
N ILE A 56 -17.59 1.94 3.91
CA ILE A 56 -16.58 2.86 3.37
C ILE A 56 -17.22 3.86 2.41
N GLN A 57 -16.60 5.02 2.23
CA GLN A 57 -17.02 6.11 1.37
C GLN A 57 -15.82 6.69 0.62
N ILE A 58 -16.11 7.38 -0.48
CA ILE A 58 -15.15 8.25 -1.17
C ILE A 58 -15.59 9.68 -0.91
N ILE A 59 -14.69 10.52 -0.42
CA ILE A 59 -14.95 11.95 -0.22
C ILE A 59 -14.08 12.77 -1.16
N LYS A 60 -14.65 13.87 -1.65
CA LYS A 60 -13.93 14.89 -2.42
C LYS A 60 -13.48 16.00 -1.47
N ASP A 61 -12.20 16.32 -1.48
CA ASP A 61 -11.64 17.51 -0.83
C ASP A 61 -10.92 18.37 -1.87
N LYS A 62 -11.49 19.53 -2.18
CA LYS A 62 -11.03 20.44 -3.24
C LYS A 62 -10.82 19.69 -4.57
N ASN A 63 -9.56 19.44 -4.93
CA ASN A 63 -9.15 18.77 -6.17
C ASN A 63 -8.58 17.37 -5.93
N SER A 64 -8.91 16.76 -4.80
CA SER A 64 -8.42 15.46 -4.38
C SER A 64 -9.54 14.58 -3.84
N TYR A 65 -9.28 13.28 -3.81
CA TYR A 65 -10.23 12.26 -3.39
C TYR A 65 -9.55 11.30 -2.42
N ILE A 66 -10.29 10.84 -1.42
CA ILE A 66 -9.80 9.86 -0.45
C ILE A 66 -10.91 8.85 -0.16
N MET A 67 -10.52 7.57 -0.08
CA MET A 67 -11.38 6.53 0.44
C MET A 67 -11.18 6.41 1.96
N CYS A 68 -12.27 6.45 2.72
CA CYS A 68 -12.25 6.35 4.17
C CYS A 68 -13.46 5.57 4.70
N THR A 69 -13.44 5.21 5.98
CA THR A 69 -14.61 4.62 6.63
C THR A 69 -15.71 5.65 6.81
N LYS A 70 -16.95 5.18 6.89
CA LYS A 70 -18.07 6.07 7.20
C LYS A 70 -18.11 6.42 8.69
N PRO A 71 -18.47 7.66 9.07
CA PRO A 71 -18.40 8.15 10.44
C PRO A 71 -19.28 7.34 11.41
N GLU A 72 -20.34 6.69 10.93
CA GLU A 72 -21.24 5.86 11.74
C GLU A 72 -20.50 4.66 12.38
N PHE A 73 -19.35 4.25 11.83
CA PHE A 73 -18.54 3.15 12.36
C PHE A 73 -17.41 3.63 13.28
N SER A 74 -17.30 4.93 13.57
CA SER A 74 -16.18 5.49 14.35
C SER A 74 -16.04 4.82 15.73
N GLU A 75 -17.15 4.65 16.46
CA GLU A 75 -17.15 4.02 17.79
C GLU A 75 -16.72 2.54 17.71
N LEU A 76 -17.27 1.78 16.76
CA LEU A 76 -16.89 0.39 16.52
C LEU A 76 -15.39 0.24 16.22
N LEU A 77 -14.86 1.10 15.34
CA LEU A 77 -13.46 1.05 14.91
C LEU A 77 -12.51 1.51 16.02
N SER A 78 -12.93 2.41 16.90
CA SER A 78 -12.12 2.84 18.06
C SER A 78 -11.83 1.72 19.06
N ASN A 79 -12.68 0.68 19.09
CA ASN A 79 -12.50 -0.50 19.93
C ASN A 79 -11.57 -1.56 19.30
N MET A 80 -11.09 -1.37 18.07
CA MET A 80 -10.10 -2.27 17.47
C MET A 80 -8.75 -2.15 18.18
N THR A 81 -8.36 -3.20 18.90
CA THR A 81 -7.12 -3.31 19.69
C THR A 81 -5.85 -3.37 18.86
N LYS A 82 -5.94 -3.67 17.57
CA LYS A 82 -4.81 -3.60 16.63
C LYS A 82 -4.85 -2.26 15.90
N PRO A 83 -3.75 -1.48 15.90
CA PRO A 83 -3.70 -0.26 15.12
C PRO A 83 -3.95 -0.60 13.65
N ALA A 84 -4.76 0.21 12.97
CA ALA A 84 -4.83 0.17 11.51
C ALA A 84 -3.40 0.29 10.97
N ILE A 85 -3.05 -0.54 9.99
CA ILE A 85 -1.74 -0.48 9.34
C ILE A 85 -1.55 0.94 8.86
N ARG A 86 -0.59 1.65 9.46
CA ARG A 86 -0.32 3.03 9.08
C ARG A 86 0.27 2.98 7.68
N ARG A 87 -0.20 3.88 6.82
CA ARG A 87 0.25 3.99 5.43
C ARG A 87 1.76 4.04 5.36
N LEU A 88 2.33 3.20 4.51
CA LEU A 88 3.77 3.11 4.33
C LEU A 88 4.27 4.34 3.57
N SER A 89 5.37 4.94 4.02
CA SER A 89 6.06 5.95 3.22
C SER A 89 6.68 5.30 1.98
N GLN A 90 7.01 6.09 0.96
CA GLN A 90 7.75 5.62 -0.22
C GLN A 90 9.02 4.85 0.17
N ALA A 91 9.77 5.38 1.13
CA ALA A 91 10.97 4.71 1.63
C ALA A 91 10.65 3.38 2.35
N ALA A 92 9.50 3.26 2.99
CA ALA A 92 9.08 2.00 3.61
C ALA A 92 8.64 0.97 2.56
N LEU A 93 7.92 1.39 1.51
CA LEU A 93 7.55 0.55 0.37
C LEU A 93 8.78 0.01 -0.36
N GLU A 94 9.76 0.86 -0.66
CA GLU A 94 11.01 0.45 -1.31
C GLU A 94 11.79 -0.57 -0.47
N THR A 95 11.88 -0.37 0.85
CA THR A 95 12.52 -1.36 1.74
C THR A 95 11.73 -2.66 1.78
N LEU A 96 10.40 -2.57 1.88
CA LEU A 96 9.53 -3.74 1.95
C LEU A 96 9.61 -4.56 0.65
N ALA A 97 9.68 -3.91 -0.51
CA ALA A 97 9.89 -4.57 -1.80
C ALA A 97 11.21 -5.33 -1.83
N ILE A 98 12.33 -4.73 -1.38
CA ILE A 98 13.62 -5.42 -1.30
C ILE A 98 13.51 -6.68 -0.43
N ILE A 99 12.82 -6.59 0.71
CA ILE A 99 12.61 -7.76 1.59
C ILE A 99 11.76 -8.81 0.89
N ALA A 100 10.64 -8.43 0.28
CA ALA A 100 9.75 -9.37 -0.41
C ALA A 100 10.47 -10.17 -1.51
N TYR A 101 11.31 -9.51 -2.31
CA TYR A 101 12.03 -10.14 -3.43
C TYR A 101 13.35 -10.82 -3.05
N LYS A 102 13.99 -10.45 -1.93
CA LYS A 102 15.32 -10.97 -1.54
C LYS A 102 15.36 -11.72 -0.22
N GLN A 103 14.21 -11.92 0.42
CA GLN A 103 14.14 -12.67 1.68
C GLN A 103 14.70 -14.10 1.54
N PRO A 104 15.31 -14.63 2.62
CA PRO A 104 15.65 -13.95 3.87
C PRO A 104 16.83 -12.96 3.69
N VAL A 105 16.69 -11.72 4.16
CA VAL A 105 17.67 -10.63 3.94
C VAL A 105 18.04 -9.89 5.24
N THR A 106 19.27 -9.41 5.36
CA THR A 106 19.77 -8.66 6.53
C THR A 106 19.63 -7.14 6.34
N LYS A 107 19.60 -6.35 7.43
CA LYS A 107 19.58 -4.88 7.32
C LYS A 107 20.74 -4.34 6.47
N ALA A 108 21.94 -4.87 6.66
CA ALA A 108 23.12 -4.43 5.92
C ALA A 108 22.99 -4.64 4.40
N GLU A 109 22.39 -5.75 3.97
CA GLU A 109 22.13 -6.01 2.54
C GLU A 109 21.06 -5.06 1.98
N ILE A 110 20.02 -4.75 2.76
CA ILE A 110 19.02 -3.76 2.38
C ILE A 110 19.68 -2.37 2.23
N GLU A 111 20.50 -1.96 3.20
CA GLU A 111 21.21 -0.67 3.18
C GLU A 111 22.18 -0.59 1.99
N GLN A 112 22.84 -1.68 1.63
CA GLN A 112 23.70 -1.75 0.46
C GLN A 112 22.94 -1.50 -0.84
N ILE A 113 21.69 -1.99 -0.94
CA ILE A 113 20.84 -1.78 -2.12
C ILE A 113 20.24 -0.35 -2.11
N ARG A 114 19.77 0.13 -0.95
CA ARG A 114 19.12 1.44 -0.80
C ARG A 114 20.08 2.63 -0.78
N GLY A 115 21.34 2.41 -0.41
CA GLY A 115 22.33 3.47 -0.18
C GLY A 115 22.08 4.34 1.05
N VAL A 116 21.10 4.01 1.90
CA VAL A 116 20.72 4.78 3.09
C VAL A 116 20.41 3.85 4.27
N LYS A 117 20.48 4.39 5.49
CA LYS A 117 20.17 3.64 6.72
C LYS A 117 18.69 3.26 6.79
N VAL A 118 18.39 2.00 7.14
CA VAL A 118 17.01 1.47 7.15
C VAL A 118 16.51 1.05 8.53
N GLU A 119 17.31 1.20 9.59
CA GLU A 119 16.98 0.76 10.96
C GLU A 119 15.55 1.14 11.41
N LYS A 120 15.19 2.43 11.30
CA LYS A 120 13.86 2.91 11.68
C LYS A 120 12.74 2.33 10.81
N ILE A 121 13.02 2.13 9.52
CA ILE A 121 12.05 1.60 8.56
C ILE A 121 11.78 0.12 8.87
N VAL A 122 12.84 -0.66 9.09
CA VAL A 122 12.72 -2.08 9.47
C VAL A 122 11.94 -2.23 10.77
N ASN A 123 12.25 -1.44 11.79
CA ASN A 123 11.52 -1.51 13.06
C ASN A 123 10.04 -1.16 12.89
N ASN A 124 9.71 -0.15 12.08
CA ASN A 124 8.33 0.21 11.76
C ASN A 124 7.61 -0.94 11.01
N LEU A 125 8.23 -1.54 10.01
CA LEU A 125 7.64 -2.68 9.27
C LEU A 125 7.39 -3.90 10.18
N ILE A 126 8.23 -4.12 11.19
CA ILE A 126 8.01 -5.15 12.23
C ILE A 126 6.83 -4.77 13.13
N GLU A 127 6.77 -3.52 13.61
CA GLU A 127 5.66 -3.03 14.45
C GLU A 127 4.31 -3.13 13.73
N GLN A 128 4.29 -2.92 12.41
CA GLN A 128 3.12 -3.11 11.55
C GLN A 128 2.82 -4.57 11.21
N GLY A 129 3.70 -5.50 11.58
CA GLY A 129 3.54 -6.93 11.33
C GLY A 129 3.75 -7.35 9.87
N LEU A 130 4.28 -6.48 9.01
CA LEU A 130 4.52 -6.78 7.59
C LEU A 130 5.76 -7.65 7.35
N ILE A 131 6.74 -7.57 8.26
CA ILE A 131 7.94 -8.40 8.24
C ILE A 131 8.23 -8.98 9.63
N VAL A 132 9.04 -10.03 9.68
CA VAL A 132 9.47 -10.70 10.91
C VAL A 132 10.95 -11.10 10.83
N GLU A 133 11.62 -11.21 11.98
CA GLU A 133 12.95 -11.80 12.07
C GLU A 133 12.85 -13.33 11.95
N THR A 134 13.52 -13.91 10.95
CA THR A 134 13.50 -15.37 10.67
C THR A 134 14.76 -16.10 11.14
N GLY A 135 15.70 -15.39 11.76
CA GLY A 135 16.91 -15.96 12.35
C GLY A 135 18.13 -15.08 12.11
N LYS A 136 19.32 -15.65 12.26
CA LYS A 136 20.60 -14.94 12.10
C LYS A 136 21.44 -15.56 10.99
N LYS A 137 22.05 -14.71 10.16
CA LYS A 137 22.93 -15.15 9.07
C LYS A 137 24.23 -15.72 9.64
N GLN A 138 24.69 -16.86 9.11
CA GLN A 138 25.93 -17.53 9.56
C GLN A 138 27.18 -16.85 8.98
N THR A 139 27.41 -15.61 9.41
CA THR A 139 28.55 -14.77 9.01
C THR A 139 29.06 -13.98 10.23
N VAL A 140 30.17 -13.25 10.07
CA VAL A 140 30.72 -12.38 11.11
C VAL A 140 29.66 -11.39 11.59
N GLY A 141 29.52 -11.27 12.92
CA GLY A 141 28.50 -10.42 13.56
C GLY A 141 27.10 -11.04 13.66
N LYS A 142 26.84 -12.17 12.98
CA LYS A 142 25.55 -12.91 13.01
C LYS A 142 24.31 -12.00 12.93
N PRO A 143 24.19 -11.15 11.89
CA PRO A 143 23.09 -10.21 11.77
C PRO A 143 21.74 -10.93 11.62
N ALA A 144 20.69 -10.31 12.15
CA ALA A 144 19.31 -10.74 11.97
C ALA A 144 18.89 -10.71 10.49
N MET A 145 18.10 -11.70 10.08
CA MET A 145 17.49 -11.82 8.76
C MET A 145 15.99 -11.59 8.87
N TYR A 146 15.42 -10.98 7.83
CA TYR A 146 14.02 -10.58 7.79
C TYR A 146 13.30 -11.22 6.60
N SER A 147 12.01 -11.47 6.78
CA SER A 147 11.11 -12.04 5.77
C SER A 147 9.72 -11.44 5.92
N THR A 148 8.92 -11.43 4.85
CA THR A 148 7.53 -10.97 4.87
C THR A 148 6.64 -11.95 5.62
N THR A 149 5.51 -11.47 6.13
CA THR A 149 4.52 -12.28 6.85
C THR A 149 3.27 -12.57 6.01
N ASP A 150 2.35 -13.37 6.53
CA ASP A 150 1.01 -13.53 5.93
C ASP A 150 0.22 -12.21 5.92
N GLU A 151 0.53 -11.28 6.83
CA GLU A 151 -0.09 -9.96 6.86
C GLU A 151 0.34 -9.14 5.65
N PHE A 152 1.60 -9.25 5.21
CA PHE A 152 2.05 -8.67 3.95
C PHE A 152 1.21 -9.18 2.77
N LEU A 153 1.03 -10.50 2.65
CA LEU A 153 0.24 -11.07 1.55
C LEU A 153 -1.19 -10.52 1.54
N LYS A 154 -1.84 -10.47 2.71
CA LYS A 154 -3.20 -9.91 2.85
C LYS A 154 -3.28 -8.45 2.45
N VAL A 155 -2.34 -7.63 2.90
CA VAL A 155 -2.32 -6.18 2.62
C VAL A 155 -2.11 -5.90 1.15
N PHE A 156 -1.29 -6.70 0.48
CA PHE A 156 -0.98 -6.53 -0.95
C PHE A 156 -1.86 -7.38 -1.87
N GLY A 157 -2.88 -8.06 -1.33
CA GLY A 157 -3.84 -8.85 -2.11
C GLY A 157 -3.22 -10.06 -2.81
N LEU A 158 -2.13 -10.61 -2.27
CA LEU A 158 -1.41 -11.76 -2.81
C LEU A 158 -1.86 -13.03 -2.09
N THR A 159 -1.92 -14.14 -2.80
CA THR A 159 -2.15 -15.47 -2.21
C THR A 159 -0.84 -16.17 -1.84
N SER A 160 0.25 -15.82 -2.54
CA SER A 160 1.60 -16.31 -2.29
C SER A 160 2.65 -15.29 -2.74
N LEU A 161 3.91 -15.54 -2.41
CA LEU A 161 5.03 -14.72 -2.91
C LEU A 161 5.26 -14.92 -4.42
N ASP A 162 4.75 -16.00 -5.01
CA ASP A 162 4.84 -16.26 -6.45
C ASP A 162 3.93 -15.32 -7.26
N ASP A 163 2.97 -14.66 -6.60
CA ASP A 163 2.11 -13.63 -7.21
C ASP A 163 2.81 -12.27 -7.34
N LEU A 164 4.03 -12.14 -6.84
CA LEU A 164 4.80 -10.90 -6.99
C LEU A 164 5.21 -10.70 -8.45
N PRO A 165 5.10 -9.47 -9.00
CA PRO A 165 5.55 -9.16 -10.34
C PRO A 165 7.02 -9.55 -10.57
N ASP A 166 7.34 -10.10 -11.74
CA ASP A 166 8.73 -10.33 -12.14
C ASP A 166 9.50 -8.99 -12.14
N ILE A 167 10.74 -8.99 -11.63
CA ILE A 167 11.61 -7.79 -11.53
C ILE A 167 12.14 -7.34 -12.92
N LYS A 168 11.47 -7.67 -14.01
CA LYS A 168 11.80 -7.15 -15.34
C LYS A 168 11.12 -5.80 -15.52
N GLU A 169 11.96 -4.77 -15.50
CA GLU A 169 11.70 -3.33 -15.71
C GLU A 169 11.47 -2.52 -14.42
N GLY A 170 12.45 -1.69 -14.06
CA GLY A 170 12.20 -0.53 -13.17
C GLY A 170 13.18 -0.25 -12.02
N ILE A 171 14.32 -0.92 -11.92
CA ILE A 171 15.39 -0.50 -10.99
C ILE A 171 16.71 -0.39 -11.79
N SER A 172 16.81 0.67 -12.59
CA SER A 172 18.07 1.18 -13.14
C SER A 172 18.31 2.58 -12.59
#